data_AF-A0A2N4XGP2-F1
#
_entry.id   AF-A0A2N4XGP2-F1
#
_cell.length_a   1.000
_cell.length_b   1.000
_cell.length_c   1.000
_cell.angle_alpha   90.00
_cell.angle_beta   90.00
_cell.angle_gamma   90.00
#
_symmetry.space_group_name_H-M   'P 1'
#
loop_
_entity.id
_entity.type
_entity.pdbx_description
1 polymer ?
#
loop_
_entity_poly.entity_id
_entity_poly.type
_entity_poly.pdbx_seq_one_letter_code
_entity_poly.pdbx_strand_id
1 'polypeptide(L)'
;MFGCRSENSDNQLADSSIAYPDSVTIARPMADTLCFEEIVGKDVTTVRLIIDGNSVNGNMEWLPWEKDRARGTLKGQKNGNEIIADYDYMIEGINQLEEKIFVIDSDTLLIKSGELEEKNGKLVMKDPTKARIGQTLTKKACQ
;
A
#
# COMPACT_ATOMS: atom_id res chain seq x y z
N MET A 1 -26.62 53.95 4.06
CA MET A 1 -26.87 54.40 2.67
C MET A 1 -25.93 55.57 2.38
N PHE A 2 -24.67 55.28 2.02
CA PHE A 2 -23.62 56.20 1.55
C PHE A 2 -22.55 55.26 0.93
N GLY A 3 -22.08 55.33 -0.32
CA GLY A 3 -22.23 56.31 -1.38
C GLY A 3 -20.88 56.96 -1.70
N CYS A 4 -20.01 56.28 -2.46
CA CYS A 4 -18.89 56.91 -3.18
C CYS A 4 -18.77 56.29 -4.58
N ARG A 5 -18.67 57.16 -5.59
CA ARG A 5 -18.69 56.88 -7.03
C ARG A 5 -17.55 57.67 -7.69
N SER A 6 -16.97 57.07 -8.75
CA SER A 6 -16.17 57.67 -9.86
C SER A 6 -14.76 58.21 -9.51
N GLU A 7 -13.71 58.03 -10.33
CA GLU A 7 -13.64 58.29 -11.78
C GLU A 7 -12.80 57.30 -12.62
N ASN A 8 -13.02 57.45 -13.92
CA ASN A 8 -12.77 56.60 -15.07
C ASN A 8 -11.46 56.98 -15.79
N SER A 9 -10.89 56.06 -16.56
CA SER A 9 -10.11 56.36 -17.77
C SER A 9 -10.16 55.15 -18.71
N ASP A 10 -10.96 55.31 -19.77
CA ASP A 10 -10.85 54.69 -21.10
C ASP A 10 -9.37 54.45 -21.50
N ASN A 11 -8.97 53.45 -22.29
CA ASN A 11 -9.56 53.10 -23.58
C ASN A 11 -8.97 51.77 -24.13
N GLN A 12 -9.85 50.92 -24.65
CA GLN A 12 -9.75 50.10 -25.88
C GLN A 12 -8.53 49.19 -26.17
N LEU A 13 -8.82 47.88 -26.05
CA LEU A 13 -8.78 46.85 -27.10
C LEU A 13 -7.65 46.90 -28.16
N ALA A 14 -6.74 45.93 -28.08
CA ALA A 14 -6.23 45.23 -29.26
C ALA A 14 -5.92 43.76 -28.93
N ASP A 15 -6.47 42.91 -29.78
CA ASP A 15 -6.45 41.46 -29.84
C ASP A 15 -5.05 40.84 -29.81
N SER A 16 -4.89 39.79 -29.01
CA SER A 16 -3.91 38.70 -29.22
C SER A 16 -4.31 37.54 -28.31
N SER A 17 -5.28 36.76 -28.77
CA SER A 17 -5.61 35.47 -28.20
C SER A 17 -4.52 34.45 -28.57
N ILE A 18 -3.42 34.45 -27.79
CA ILE A 18 -2.53 33.28 -27.75
C ILE A 18 -3.10 32.36 -26.68
N ALA A 19 -3.94 31.43 -27.12
CA ALA A 19 -4.37 30.30 -26.32
C ALA A 19 -3.16 29.40 -26.04
N TYR A 20 -2.70 29.39 -24.79
CA TYR A 20 -1.78 28.35 -24.32
C TYR A 20 -2.56 27.04 -24.27
N PRO A 21 -2.13 25.97 -24.97
CA PRO A 21 -2.81 24.69 -24.89
C PRO A 21 -2.65 24.10 -23.49
N ASP A 22 -3.80 23.86 -22.89
CA ASP A 22 -4.17 22.69 -22.10
C ASP A 22 -3.14 22.23 -21.05
N SER A 23 -3.47 22.54 -19.80
CA SER A 23 -2.94 21.85 -18.63
C SER A 23 -3.04 20.35 -18.85
N VAL A 24 -1.91 19.72 -19.19
CA VAL A 24 -1.74 18.27 -19.27
C VAL A 24 -2.10 17.72 -17.89
N THR A 25 -3.34 17.24 -17.77
CA THR A 25 -3.73 16.40 -16.65
C THR A 25 -2.96 15.10 -16.82
N ILE A 26 -1.81 15.00 -16.17
CA ILE A 26 -1.10 13.72 -16.07
C ILE A 26 -2.02 12.82 -15.27
N ALA A 27 -2.73 11.93 -15.97
CA ALA A 27 -3.53 10.89 -15.34
C ALA A 27 -2.61 10.09 -14.44
N ARG A 28 -2.75 10.27 -13.13
CA ARG A 28 -2.00 9.50 -12.15
C ARG A 28 -2.40 8.02 -12.35
N PRO A 29 -1.45 7.09 -12.49
CA PRO A 29 -1.80 5.68 -12.62
C PRO A 29 -2.70 5.32 -11.43
N MET A 30 -3.87 4.76 -11.73
CA MET A 30 -4.82 4.37 -10.70
C MET A 30 -4.15 3.33 -9.80
N ALA A 31 -4.41 3.42 -8.50
CA ALA A 31 -3.86 2.46 -7.56
C ALA A 31 -4.38 1.04 -7.89
N ASP A 32 -3.46 0.10 -8.06
CA ASP A 32 -3.80 -1.30 -8.29
C ASP A 32 -4.16 -1.96 -6.96
N THR A 33 -5.26 -2.72 -6.95
CA THR A 33 -5.63 -3.54 -5.78
C THR A 33 -5.46 -5.01 -6.12
N LEU A 34 -4.65 -5.72 -5.33
CA LEU A 34 -4.41 -7.15 -5.44
C LEU A 34 -4.84 -7.85 -4.15
N CYS A 35 -5.53 -8.98 -4.27
CA CYS A 35 -5.94 -9.79 -3.13
C CYS A 35 -5.41 -11.21 -3.28
N PHE A 36 -4.91 -11.78 -2.18
CA PHE A 36 -4.31 -13.09 -2.12
C PHE A 36 -4.84 -13.87 -0.92
N GLU A 37 -4.84 -15.19 -1.03
CA GLU A 37 -5.30 -16.10 0.02
C GLU A 37 -4.49 -17.41 0.04
N GLU A 38 -4.27 -17.93 1.24
CA GLU A 38 -3.79 -19.27 1.48
C GLU A 38 -4.75 -19.95 2.47
N ILE A 39 -5.13 -21.19 2.17
CA ILE A 39 -5.94 -22.03 3.06
C ILE A 39 -5.11 -23.26 3.40
N VAL A 40 -4.75 -23.41 4.68
CA VAL A 40 -4.05 -24.59 5.19
C VAL A 40 -4.94 -25.30 6.19
N GLY A 41 -5.59 -26.39 5.74
CA GLY A 41 -6.60 -27.07 6.54
C GLY A 41 -7.82 -26.17 6.76
N LYS A 42 -7.97 -25.63 7.98
CA LYS A 42 -9.03 -24.67 8.33
C LYS A 42 -8.50 -23.26 8.61
N ASP A 43 -7.19 -23.07 8.57
CA ASP A 43 -6.56 -21.79 8.80
C ASP A 43 -6.53 -21.02 7.47
N VAL A 44 -6.92 -19.75 7.52
CA VAL A 44 -6.98 -18.88 6.34
C VAL A 44 -6.08 -17.68 6.54
N THR A 45 -5.18 -17.44 5.59
CA THR A 45 -4.40 -16.19 5.51
C THR A 45 -4.90 -15.39 4.32
N THR A 46 -5.25 -14.12 4.53
CA THR A 46 -5.63 -13.21 3.43
C THR A 46 -4.75 -11.97 3.45
N VAL A 47 -4.35 -11.51 2.26
CA VAL A 47 -3.57 -10.27 2.08
C VAL A 47 -4.22 -9.43 1.00
N ARG A 48 -4.49 -8.15 1.30
CA ARG A 48 -4.88 -7.14 0.32
C ARG A 48 -3.78 -6.09 0.20
N LEU A 49 -3.33 -5.83 -1.01
CA LEU A 49 -2.34 -4.82 -1.33
C LEU A 49 -2.98 -3.76 -2.23
N ILE A 50 -2.79 -2.49 -1.86
CA ILE A 50 -3.14 -1.29 -2.63
C ILE A 50 -1.80 -0.65 -3.03
N ILE A 51 -1.51 -0.65 -4.33
CA ILE A 51 -0.23 -0.21 -4.89
C ILE A 51 -0.45 1.09 -5.66
N ASP A 52 0.07 2.19 -5.15
CA ASP A 52 0.05 3.52 -5.80
C ASP A 52 1.50 3.89 -6.17
N GLY A 53 1.88 3.60 -7.41
CA GLY A 53 3.28 3.69 -7.85
C GLY A 53 4.18 2.76 -7.03
N ASN A 54 5.07 3.35 -6.23
CA ASN A 54 5.96 2.61 -5.33
C ASN A 54 5.39 2.47 -3.91
N SER A 55 4.34 3.21 -3.54
CA SER A 55 3.74 3.10 -2.22
C SER A 55 2.82 1.90 -2.14
N VAL A 56 2.93 1.12 -1.07
CA VAL A 56 2.04 -0.02 -0.80
C VAL A 56 1.35 0.21 0.53
N ASN A 57 0.02 0.09 0.52
CA ASN A 57 -0.81 0.03 1.71
C ASN A 57 -1.66 -1.23 1.66
N GLY A 58 -2.16 -1.73 2.78
CA GLY A 58 -2.92 -2.97 2.74
C GLY A 58 -3.38 -3.47 4.09
N ASN A 59 -3.92 -4.68 4.07
CA ASN A 59 -4.19 -5.45 5.27
C ASN A 59 -3.70 -6.88 5.10
N MET A 60 -3.40 -7.50 6.22
CA MET A 60 -3.13 -8.93 6.31
C MET A 60 -3.90 -9.47 7.50
N GLU A 61 -4.56 -10.59 7.28
CA GLU A 61 -5.28 -11.31 8.32
C GLU A 61 -4.86 -12.77 8.29
N TRP A 62 -4.61 -13.30 9.48
CA TRP A 62 -4.45 -14.73 9.72
C TRP A 62 -5.59 -15.18 10.64
N LEU A 63 -6.40 -16.09 10.11
CA LEU A 63 -7.64 -16.58 10.68
C LEU A 63 -7.48 -18.08 10.99
N PRO A 64 -6.80 -18.45 12.09
CA PRO A 64 -6.71 -19.83 12.51
C PRO A 64 -8.05 -20.34 13.06
N TRP A 65 -8.31 -21.65 12.95
CA TRP A 65 -9.55 -22.25 13.42
C TRP A 65 -9.68 -22.29 14.95
N GLU A 66 -8.58 -22.62 15.64
CA GLU A 66 -8.58 -22.87 17.11
C GLU A 66 -7.74 -21.87 17.91
N LYS A 67 -7.12 -20.89 17.23
CA LYS A 67 -6.26 -19.89 17.86
C LYS A 67 -6.81 -18.49 17.71
N ASP A 68 -6.17 -17.55 18.38
CA ASP A 68 -6.46 -16.13 18.24
C ASP A 68 -6.00 -15.61 16.88
N ARG A 69 -6.86 -14.80 16.27
CA ARG A 69 -6.63 -14.22 14.96
C ARG A 69 -5.57 -13.13 15.05
N ALA A 70 -4.68 -13.07 14.07
CA ALA A 70 -3.82 -11.92 13.87
C ALA A 70 -4.43 -11.06 12.76
N ARG A 71 -4.63 -9.77 13.03
CA ARG A 71 -5.12 -8.81 12.03
C ARG A 71 -4.33 -7.54 12.09
N GLY A 72 -3.97 -7.02 10.93
CA GLY A 72 -3.16 -5.82 10.87
C GLY A 72 -3.19 -5.11 9.54
N THR A 73 -2.50 -3.97 9.53
CA THR A 73 -2.32 -3.13 8.35
C THR A 73 -0.90 -3.25 7.83
N LEU A 74 -0.76 -3.11 6.51
CA LEU A 74 0.53 -3.12 5.83
C LEU A 74 0.81 -1.71 5.32
N LYS A 75 2.03 -1.22 5.56
CA LYS A 75 2.52 0.03 4.98
C LYS A 75 3.97 -0.14 4.53
N GLY A 76 4.24 0.09 3.27
CA GLY A 76 5.54 -0.22 2.70
C GLY A 76 5.81 0.39 1.34
N GLN A 77 6.85 -0.15 0.71
CA GLN A 77 7.27 0.25 -0.63
C GLN A 77 7.53 -0.96 -1.52
N LYS A 78 7.23 -0.80 -2.81
CA LYS A 78 7.48 -1.75 -3.88
C LYS A 78 8.75 -1.39 -4.63
N ASN A 79 9.60 -2.39 -4.88
CA ASN A 79 10.76 -2.31 -5.75
C ASN A 79 10.72 -3.49 -6.74
N GLY A 80 10.31 -3.21 -7.98
CA GLY A 80 10.02 -4.27 -8.96
C GLY A 80 8.86 -5.15 -8.48
N ASN A 81 9.15 -6.42 -8.21
CA ASN A 81 8.19 -7.40 -7.70
C ASN A 81 8.27 -7.59 -6.19
N GLU A 82 9.32 -7.10 -5.54
CA GLU A 82 9.49 -7.20 -4.10
C GLU A 82 8.81 -6.02 -3.39
N ILE A 83 8.16 -6.30 -2.27
CA ILE A 83 7.53 -5.31 -1.40
C ILE A 83 8.07 -5.52 0.00
N ILE A 84 8.62 -4.46 0.59
CA ILE A 84 9.01 -4.43 1.99
C ILE A 84 8.00 -3.55 2.70
N ALA A 85 7.30 -4.11 3.68
CA ALA A 85 6.25 -3.43 4.41
C ALA A 85 6.30 -3.70 5.90
N ASP A 86 5.88 -2.70 6.65
CA ASP A 86 5.64 -2.79 8.08
C ASP A 86 4.24 -3.36 8.27
N TYR A 87 4.15 -4.46 9.00
CA TYR A 87 2.93 -5.11 9.42
C TYR A 87 2.67 -4.73 10.88
N ASP A 88 1.74 -3.80 11.09
CA ASP A 88 1.22 -3.45 12.42
C ASP A 88 -0.02 -4.31 12.66
N TYR A 89 0.09 -5.27 13.58
CA TYR A 89 -0.95 -6.26 13.81
C TYR A 89 -1.20 -6.51 15.28
N MET A 90 -2.44 -6.91 15.58
CA MET A 90 -2.85 -7.31 16.90
C MET A 90 -3.04 -8.82 16.95
N ILE A 91 -2.44 -9.48 17.94
CA ILE A 91 -2.64 -10.89 18.26
C ILE A 91 -2.81 -11.01 19.78
N GLU A 92 -3.84 -11.72 20.24
CA GLU A 92 -4.14 -11.87 21.68
C GLU A 92 -4.26 -10.53 22.44
N GLY A 93 -4.67 -9.46 21.75
CA GLY A 93 -4.80 -8.11 22.32
C GLY A 93 -3.49 -7.33 22.44
N ILE A 94 -2.38 -7.88 21.94
CA ILE A 94 -1.06 -7.24 21.93
C ILE A 94 -0.75 -6.75 20.51
N ASN A 95 -0.43 -5.46 20.39
CA ASN A 95 0.06 -4.87 19.14
C ASN A 95 1.53 -5.22 18.94
N GLN A 96 1.85 -5.67 17.74
CA GLN A 96 3.18 -6.03 17.29
C GLN A 96 3.48 -5.31 15.97
N LEU A 97 4.73 -4.92 15.77
CA LEU A 97 5.20 -4.33 14.52
C LEU A 97 6.31 -5.21 13.94
N GLU A 98 6.07 -5.77 12.75
CA GLU A 98 6.99 -6.69 12.07
C GLU A 98 7.26 -6.25 10.63
N GLU A 99 8.49 -6.33 10.17
CA GLU A 99 8.83 -6.22 8.75
C GLU A 99 8.47 -7.49 8.00
N LYS A 100 7.64 -7.36 6.96
CA LYS A 100 7.33 -8.42 6.02
C LYS A 100 7.94 -8.09 4.66
N ILE A 101 8.54 -9.10 4.05
CA ILE A 101 9.04 -9.03 2.68
C ILE A 101 8.17 -9.94 1.82
N PHE A 102 7.46 -9.33 0.88
CA PHE A 102 6.61 -10.02 -0.08
C PHE A 102 7.26 -10.00 -1.46
N VAL A 103 7.00 -11.03 -2.26
CA VAL A 103 7.36 -11.06 -3.68
C VAL A 103 6.12 -11.41 -4.47
N ILE A 104 5.71 -10.51 -5.37
CA ILE A 104 4.63 -10.79 -6.32
C ILE A 104 5.21 -11.64 -7.46
N ASP A 105 4.69 -12.85 -7.60
CA ASP A 105 5.06 -13.77 -8.68
C ASP A 105 3.80 -14.21 -9.44
N SER A 106 3.51 -13.50 -10.53
CA SER A 106 2.32 -13.70 -11.38
C SER A 106 1.01 -13.67 -10.57
N ASP A 107 0.38 -14.82 -10.37
CA ASP A 107 -0.85 -14.99 -9.60
C ASP A 107 -0.60 -15.50 -8.17
N THR A 108 0.63 -15.36 -7.67
CA THR A 108 0.99 -15.71 -6.30
C THR A 108 1.67 -14.56 -5.58
N LEU A 109 1.54 -14.56 -4.25
CA LEU A 109 2.25 -13.70 -3.33
C LEU A 109 3.10 -14.58 -2.42
N LEU A 110 4.41 -14.48 -2.56
CA LEU A 110 5.36 -15.20 -1.74
C LEU A 110 5.71 -14.34 -0.52
N ILE A 111 5.57 -14.90 0.69
CA ILE A 111 5.99 -14.23 1.92
C ILE A 111 7.32 -14.83 2.34
N LYS A 112 8.37 -14.01 2.41
CA LYS A 112 9.68 -14.47 2.89
C LYS A 112 9.65 -14.66 4.41
N SER A 113 10.45 -15.61 4.88
CA SER A 113 10.62 -15.92 6.30
C SER A 113 12.09 -16.17 6.61
N GLY A 114 12.50 -15.77 7.82
CA GLY A 114 13.87 -15.87 8.30
C GLY A 114 13.95 -15.58 9.80
N GLU A 115 15.17 -15.53 10.32
CA GLU A 115 15.43 -15.08 11.69
C GLU A 115 15.07 -13.59 11.82
N LEU A 116 14.29 -13.26 12.85
CA LEU A 116 13.92 -11.89 13.18
C LEU A 116 14.77 -11.39 14.35
N GLU A 117 15.08 -10.11 14.33
CA GLU A 117 15.69 -9.38 15.44
C GLU A 117 14.86 -8.14 15.77
N GLU A 118 14.83 -7.75 17.04
CA GLU A 118 14.18 -6.50 17.44
C GLU A 118 15.12 -5.32 17.18
N LYS A 119 14.66 -4.34 16.40
CA LYS A 119 15.33 -3.07 16.19
C LYS A 119 14.33 -1.93 16.37
N ASN A 120 14.57 -1.08 17.38
CA ASN A 120 13.73 0.08 17.68
C ASN A 120 12.24 -0.27 17.89
N GLY A 121 11.94 -1.38 18.58
CA GLY A 121 10.56 -1.82 18.82
C GLY A 121 9.84 -2.42 17.62
N LYS A 122 10.58 -2.71 16.54
CA LYS A 122 10.11 -3.41 15.34
C LYS A 122 10.88 -4.71 15.17
N LEU A 123 10.17 -5.80 14.93
CA LEU A 123 10.79 -7.06 14.50
C LEU A 123 11.19 -6.93 13.03
N VAL A 124 12.47 -7.08 12.72
CA VAL A 124 12.99 -6.98 11.35
C VAL A 124 13.79 -8.21 10.98
N MET A 125 13.91 -8.48 9.69
CA MET A 125 14.64 -9.65 9.22
C MET A 125 16.15 -9.42 9.34
N LYS A 126 16.83 -10.31 10.07
CA LYS A 126 18.27 -10.19 10.34
C LYS A 126 19.12 -10.32 9.08
N ASP A 127 18.76 -11.27 8.21
CA ASP A 127 19.43 -11.54 6.93
C ASP A 127 18.42 -11.67 5.77
N PRO A 128 17.93 -10.56 5.19
CA PRO A 128 16.96 -10.60 4.08
C PRO A 128 17.43 -11.38 2.85
N THR A 129 18.75 -11.45 2.64
CA THR A 129 19.38 -12.16 1.51
C THR A 129 19.37 -13.68 1.68
N LYS A 130 19.23 -14.18 2.91
CA LYS A 130 19.11 -15.61 3.24
C LYS A 130 17.66 -16.03 3.49
N ALA A 131 16.74 -15.09 3.38
CA ALA A 131 15.32 -15.33 3.60
C ALA A 131 14.78 -16.31 2.56
N ARG A 132 14.00 -17.29 3.03
CA ARG A 132 13.37 -18.30 2.19
C ARG A 132 11.89 -18.00 2.01
N ILE A 133 11.26 -18.60 1.02
CA ILE A 133 9.79 -18.55 0.91
C ILE A 133 9.20 -19.35 2.07
N GLY A 134 8.43 -18.69 2.92
CA GLY A 134 7.77 -19.29 4.09
C GLY A 134 6.31 -19.61 3.86
N GLN A 135 5.60 -18.76 3.10
CA GLN A 135 4.19 -18.94 2.72
C GLN A 135 3.99 -18.54 1.26
N THR A 136 2.99 -19.14 0.61
CA THR A 136 2.63 -18.86 -0.79
C THR A 136 1.13 -18.69 -0.87
N LEU A 137 0.68 -17.45 -1.07
CA LEU A 137 -0.74 -17.14 -1.23
C LEU A 137 -1.07 -17.08 -2.72
N THR A 138 -2.26 -17.52 -3.09
CA THR A 138 -2.77 -17.47 -4.47
C THR A 138 -3.69 -16.27 -4.63
N LYS A 139 -3.60 -15.60 -5.78
CA LYS A 139 -4.42 -14.45 -6.11
C LYS A 139 -5.90 -14.84 -6.17
N LYS A 140 -6.75 -13.96 -5.64
CA LYS A 140 -8.21 -14.08 -5.67
C LYS A 140 -8.84 -12.75 -6.06
N ALA A 141 -10.13 -12.78 -6.37
CA ALA A 141 -10.92 -11.57 -6.48
C ALA A 141 -10.94 -10.84 -5.12
N CYS A 142 -10.74 -9.52 -5.16
CA CYS A 142 -10.98 -8.67 -4.00
C CYS A 142 -12.47 -8.61 -3.69
N GLN A 143 -12.80 -8.72 -2.41
CA GLN A 143 -14.17 -8.61 -1.89
C GLN A 143 -14.35 -7.29 -1.14
#